data_AF-A0A6A5TSA6-F1
#
_entry.id   AF-A0A6A5TSA6-F1
#
_cell.length_a   1.000
_cell.length_b   1.000
_cell.length_c   1.000
_cell.angle_alpha   90.00
_cell.angle_beta   90.00
_cell.angle_gamma   90.00
#
_symmetry.space_group_name_H-M   'P 1'
#
loop_
_entity.id
_entity.type
_entity.pdbx_description
1 polymer ?
#
loop_
_entity_poly.entity_id
_entity_poly.type
_entity_poly.pdbx_seq_one_letter_code
_entity_poly.pdbx_strand_id
1 'polypeptide(L)'
;MRQWTFPKFPFGSQVTAPMPLEAILKILSDAKSKTPNPLASDGALYRDRIKILTKNEFRSFSKIKETDVNDEFLGFFSLLASYCVLANDSDPKKGPKQLLPIMPRTDFIAQYTKFIEPKLRDQLADKTTSLYDIVEKASGEGPTLAKKTFKWTPVVTTKIDDDWIGKAGDLKAGTLEVEKFLNYLQGYDKATKKALPKMDLLKLMDTTMRHRQIGALGNKMETILGTSKDVPIFEFRDLQPVEGRGLGAALGAYEDKVIEYHRQFAKRSIDDWE
;
A
#
# COMPACT_ATOMS: atom_id res chain seq x y z
N MET A 1 -1.78 49.38 21.39
CA MET A 1 -1.54 47.95 21.69
C MET A 1 -1.03 47.27 20.44
N ARG A 2 0.18 46.69 20.45
CA ARG A 2 0.64 45.84 19.34
C ARG A 2 -0.07 44.50 19.44
N GLN A 3 -0.93 44.17 18.47
CA GLN A 3 -1.44 42.81 18.31
C GLN A 3 -0.26 41.91 17.93
N TRP A 4 0.13 41.03 18.84
CA TRP A 4 1.02 39.93 18.52
C TRP A 4 0.24 38.94 17.66
N THR A 5 0.45 38.98 16.34
CA THR A 5 0.01 37.90 15.47
C THR A 5 0.97 36.74 15.66
N PHE A 6 0.57 35.74 16.45
CA PHE A 6 1.28 34.47 16.49
C PHE A 6 1.34 33.92 15.06
N PRO A 7 2.52 33.50 14.56
CA PRO A 7 2.60 32.86 13.26
C PRO A 7 1.66 31.65 13.26
N LYS A 8 0.78 31.60 12.26
CA LYS A 8 -0.04 30.42 11.99
C LYS A 8 0.93 29.29 11.66
N PHE A 9 1.18 28.41 12.62
CA PHE A 9 2.00 27.22 12.41
C PHE A 9 1.06 26.05 12.09
N PRO A 10 0.91 25.67 10.81
CA PRO A 10 0.09 24.53 10.45
C PRO A 10 0.82 23.23 10.83
N PHE A 11 0.12 22.32 11.50
CA PHE A 11 0.61 20.98 11.79
C PHE A 11 0.34 20.06 10.59
N GLY A 12 1.41 19.53 9.99
CA GLY A 12 1.32 18.46 9.01
C GLY A 12 0.97 17.15 9.70
N SER A 13 -0.32 16.85 9.78
CA SER A 13 -0.81 15.70 10.55
C SER A 13 -0.57 14.39 9.79
N GLN A 14 -0.14 13.36 10.54
CA GLN A 14 -0.03 11.99 10.06
C GLN A 14 -0.62 11.08 11.14
N VAL A 15 -1.36 10.06 10.71
CA VAL A 15 -2.03 9.12 11.62
C VAL A 15 -1.54 7.74 11.28
N THR A 16 -0.98 7.03 12.26
CA THR A 16 -0.64 5.60 12.11
C THR A 16 -1.67 4.78 12.85
N ALA A 17 -2.37 3.89 12.16
CA ALA A 17 -3.41 3.05 12.75
C ALA A 17 -3.52 1.70 12.04
N PRO A 18 -3.95 0.64 12.74
CA PRO A 18 -4.47 -0.55 12.09
C PRO A 18 -5.71 -0.20 11.25
N MET A 19 -5.86 -0.81 10.08
CA MET A 19 -6.99 -0.51 9.20
C MET A 19 -7.37 -1.72 8.34
N PRO A 20 -8.66 -2.12 8.31
CA PRO A 20 -9.15 -3.12 7.35
C PRO A 20 -8.82 -2.73 5.91
N LEU A 21 -8.46 -3.70 5.05
CA LEU A 21 -8.17 -3.43 3.65
C LEU A 21 -9.40 -2.91 2.89
N GLU A 22 -10.60 -3.28 3.34
CA GLU A 22 -11.88 -2.75 2.87
C GLU A 22 -11.98 -1.23 3.15
N ALA A 23 -11.51 -0.78 4.31
CA ALA A 23 -11.44 0.65 4.62
C ALA A 23 -10.37 1.35 3.77
N ILE A 24 -9.23 0.69 3.49
CA ILE A 24 -8.21 1.21 2.57
C ILE A 24 -8.80 1.43 1.17
N LEU A 25 -9.60 0.49 0.64
CA LEU A 25 -10.30 0.68 -0.63
C LEU A 25 -11.16 1.94 -0.62
N LYS A 26 -11.92 2.14 0.47
CA LYS A 26 -12.78 3.31 0.64
C LYS A 26 -11.97 4.60 0.76
N ILE A 27 -10.91 4.65 1.55
CA ILE A 27 -10.07 5.85 1.72
C ILE A 27 -9.38 6.23 0.41
N LEU A 28 -8.88 5.25 -0.36
CA LEU A 28 -8.32 5.49 -1.70
C LEU A 28 -9.38 6.06 -2.66
N SER A 29 -10.60 5.52 -2.62
CA SER A 29 -11.72 5.98 -3.45
C SER A 29 -12.14 7.41 -3.07
N ASP A 30 -12.22 7.69 -1.77
CA ASP A 30 -12.55 9.02 -1.25
C ASP A 30 -11.46 10.03 -1.63
N ALA A 31 -10.18 9.67 -1.52
CA ALA A 31 -9.05 10.51 -1.94
C ALA A 31 -9.07 10.82 -3.44
N LYS A 32 -9.36 9.82 -4.28
CA LYS A 32 -9.47 10.00 -5.74
C LYS A 32 -10.67 10.88 -6.12
N SER A 33 -11.82 10.66 -5.48
CA SER A 33 -13.07 11.38 -5.77
C SER A 33 -13.20 12.73 -5.07
N LYS A 34 -12.29 13.05 -4.15
CA LYS A 34 -12.37 14.21 -3.23
C LYS A 34 -13.63 14.18 -2.36
N THR A 35 -14.08 12.98 -2.02
CA THR A 35 -15.17 12.81 -1.05
C THR A 35 -14.61 13.16 0.33
N PRO A 36 -15.29 14.01 1.13
CA PRO A 36 -14.82 14.37 2.46
C PRO A 36 -14.59 13.15 3.34
N ASN A 37 -13.33 12.93 3.71
CA ASN A 37 -12.91 11.89 4.64
C ASN A 37 -11.62 12.37 5.33
N PRO A 38 -11.58 12.47 6.67
CA PRO A 38 -10.45 13.07 7.36
C PRO A 38 -9.17 12.22 7.26
N LEU A 39 -9.25 10.93 6.88
CA LEU A 39 -8.10 10.08 6.58
C LEU A 39 -7.74 10.05 5.09
N ALA A 40 -8.54 10.68 4.22
CA ALA A 40 -8.24 10.85 2.80
C ALA A 40 -7.57 12.22 2.58
N SER A 41 -6.30 12.21 2.23
CA SER A 41 -5.58 13.45 1.92
C SER A 41 -6.11 14.11 0.64
N ASP A 42 -6.56 15.36 0.76
CA ASP A 42 -6.81 16.22 -0.40
C ASP A 42 -5.53 16.71 -1.08
N GLY A 43 -4.38 16.59 -0.39
CA GLY A 43 -3.05 16.98 -0.85
C GLY A 43 -2.28 15.89 -1.60
N ALA A 44 -2.91 14.74 -1.86
CA ALA A 44 -2.28 13.63 -2.55
C ALA A 44 -1.84 14.00 -3.99
N LEU A 45 -0.52 14.02 -4.22
CA LEU A 45 0.11 14.47 -5.48
C LEU A 45 -0.41 13.75 -6.73
N TYR A 46 -0.75 12.47 -6.59
CA TYR A 46 -1.12 11.59 -7.71
C TYR A 46 -2.55 11.03 -7.60
N ARG A 47 -3.44 11.73 -6.89
CA ARG A 47 -4.80 11.24 -6.60
C ARG A 47 -5.56 10.76 -7.84
N ASP A 48 -5.46 11.49 -8.96
CA ASP A 48 -6.23 11.20 -10.16
C ASP A 48 -5.73 9.91 -10.86
N ARG A 49 -4.52 9.45 -10.50
CA ARG A 49 -3.87 8.25 -11.02
C ARG A 49 -3.94 7.06 -10.05
N ILE A 50 -4.55 7.23 -8.87
CA ILE A 50 -4.89 6.10 -7.99
C ILE A 50 -5.76 5.12 -8.77
N LYS A 51 -5.43 3.83 -8.70
CA LYS A 51 -6.22 2.73 -9.26
C LYS A 51 -7.18 2.23 -8.21
N ILE A 52 -8.47 2.43 -8.47
CA ILE A 52 -9.57 1.82 -7.70
C ILE A 52 -10.07 0.66 -8.53
N LEU A 53 -9.73 -0.55 -8.09
CA LEU A 53 -10.06 -1.78 -8.80
C LEU A 53 -11.42 -2.32 -8.33
N THR A 54 -12.12 -2.98 -9.24
CA THR A 54 -13.41 -3.62 -9.00
C THR A 54 -13.33 -5.10 -9.35
N LYS A 55 -14.43 -5.84 -9.15
CA LYS A 55 -14.50 -7.25 -9.56
C LYS A 55 -14.28 -7.44 -11.07
N ASN A 56 -14.62 -6.44 -11.88
CA ASN A 56 -14.57 -6.55 -13.35
C ASN A 56 -13.15 -6.80 -13.86
N GLU A 57 -12.15 -6.16 -13.26
CA GLU A 57 -10.74 -6.29 -13.64
C GLU A 57 -10.21 -7.72 -13.46
N PHE A 58 -10.85 -8.53 -12.61
CA PHE A 58 -10.41 -9.89 -12.30
C PHE A 58 -11.20 -10.99 -13.03
N ARG A 59 -12.31 -10.66 -13.70
CA ARG A 59 -13.19 -11.64 -14.38
C ARG A 59 -12.48 -12.52 -15.41
N SER A 60 -11.39 -12.02 -15.97
CA SER A 60 -10.62 -12.74 -16.99
C SER A 60 -9.68 -13.82 -16.44
N PHE A 61 -9.54 -13.90 -15.11
CA PHE A 61 -8.74 -14.92 -14.43
C PHE A 61 -9.67 -16.05 -13.97
N SER A 62 -9.83 -17.05 -14.82
CA SER A 62 -10.83 -18.12 -14.64
C SER A 62 -10.67 -18.98 -13.39
N LYS A 63 -9.50 -18.94 -12.73
CA LYS A 63 -9.21 -19.71 -11.52
C LYS A 63 -9.23 -18.87 -10.25
N ILE A 64 -9.52 -17.57 -10.34
CA ILE A 64 -9.84 -16.75 -9.15
C ILE A 64 -11.35 -16.88 -8.92
N LYS A 65 -11.75 -17.38 -7.75
CA LYS A 65 -13.17 -17.52 -7.43
C LYS A 65 -13.80 -16.14 -7.28
N GLU A 66 -15.00 -15.95 -7.82
CA GLU A 66 -15.70 -14.66 -7.71
C GLU A 66 -15.94 -14.24 -6.25
N THR A 67 -16.18 -15.21 -5.36
CA THR A 67 -16.34 -14.99 -3.92
C THR A 67 -15.06 -14.50 -3.24
N ASP A 68 -13.89 -14.81 -3.81
CA ASP A 68 -12.59 -14.38 -3.27
C ASP A 68 -12.28 -12.92 -3.64
N VAL A 69 -12.88 -12.38 -4.71
CA VAL A 69 -12.73 -10.99 -5.16
C VAL A 69 -13.62 -10.06 -4.34
N ASN A 70 -13.44 -10.06 -3.01
CA ASN A 70 -14.17 -9.23 -2.05
C ASN A 70 -13.48 -7.86 -1.81
N ASP A 71 -14.09 -6.99 -1.01
CA ASP A 71 -13.56 -5.64 -0.74
C ASP A 71 -12.15 -5.67 -0.13
N GLU A 72 -11.80 -6.71 0.65
CA GLU A 72 -10.47 -6.88 1.23
C GLU A 72 -9.42 -7.16 0.14
N PHE A 73 -9.77 -8.05 -0.79
CA PHE A 73 -8.97 -8.36 -1.97
C PHE A 73 -8.79 -7.11 -2.85
N LEU A 74 -9.89 -6.39 -3.12
CA LEU A 74 -9.88 -5.18 -3.94
C LEU A 74 -9.11 -4.04 -3.28
N GLY A 75 -9.17 -3.91 -1.95
CA GLY A 75 -8.41 -2.92 -1.18
C GLY A 75 -6.91 -3.13 -1.28
N PHE A 76 -6.44 -4.37 -1.09
CA PHE A 76 -5.04 -4.71 -1.29
C PHE A 76 -4.58 -4.43 -2.72
N PHE A 77 -5.31 -4.92 -3.73
CA PHE A 77 -4.90 -4.77 -5.11
C PHE A 77 -4.98 -3.32 -5.59
N SER A 78 -5.94 -2.52 -5.12
CA SER A 78 -6.01 -1.08 -5.41
C SER A 78 -4.80 -0.33 -4.86
N LEU A 79 -4.38 -0.66 -3.62
CA LEU A 79 -3.16 -0.10 -3.04
C LEU A 79 -1.90 -0.52 -3.82
N LEU A 80 -1.73 -1.83 -4.05
CA LEU A 80 -0.58 -2.40 -4.74
C LEU A 80 -0.45 -1.86 -6.17
N ALA A 81 -1.53 -1.94 -6.95
CA ALA A 81 -1.55 -1.45 -8.33
C ALA A 81 -1.26 0.06 -8.39
N SER A 82 -1.78 0.86 -7.45
CA SER A 82 -1.49 2.29 -7.38
C SER A 82 0.00 2.56 -7.15
N TYR A 83 0.66 1.83 -6.23
CA TYR A 83 2.11 1.92 -6.05
C TYR A 83 2.87 1.57 -7.34
N CYS A 84 2.52 0.45 -7.98
CA CYS A 84 3.18 -0.03 -9.20
C CYS A 84 3.01 0.95 -10.38
N VAL A 85 1.81 1.46 -10.60
CA VAL A 85 1.50 2.41 -11.68
C VAL A 85 2.25 3.73 -11.53
N LEU A 86 2.44 4.17 -10.29
CA LEU A 86 3.09 5.43 -9.94
C LEU A 86 4.60 5.28 -9.72
N ALA A 87 5.17 4.09 -9.88
CA ALA A 87 6.58 3.84 -9.51
C ALA A 87 7.55 4.85 -10.16
N ASN A 88 7.36 5.16 -11.46
CA ASN A 88 8.20 6.12 -12.20
C ASN A 88 8.14 7.55 -11.67
N ASP A 89 7.05 7.90 -10.97
CA ASP A 89 6.80 9.22 -10.39
C ASP A 89 7.43 9.39 -9.01
N SER A 90 8.11 8.36 -8.49
CA SER A 90 8.83 8.44 -7.22
C SER A 90 9.86 9.56 -7.29
N ASP A 91 9.74 10.56 -6.42
CA ASP A 91 10.82 11.53 -6.20
C ASP A 91 12.03 10.77 -5.63
N PRO A 92 13.17 10.68 -6.35
CA PRO A 92 14.33 9.96 -5.85
C PRO A 92 14.79 10.48 -4.48
N LYS A 93 14.61 11.77 -4.19
CA LYS A 93 14.99 12.38 -2.90
C LYS A 93 14.12 11.95 -1.73
N LYS A 94 12.94 11.40 -1.99
CA LYS A 94 11.98 11.01 -0.96
C LYS A 94 11.63 9.53 -1.01
N GLY A 95 11.92 8.86 -2.12
CA GLY A 95 11.53 7.48 -2.38
C GLY A 95 10.04 7.36 -2.78
N PRO A 96 9.56 6.13 -2.97
CA PRO A 96 8.18 5.84 -3.36
C PRO A 96 7.18 6.08 -2.24
N LYS A 97 7.66 6.50 -1.05
CA LYS A 97 6.78 6.79 0.05
C LYS A 97 5.81 7.91 -0.30
N GLN A 98 6.14 8.94 -1.09
CA GLN A 98 5.18 10.02 -1.37
C GLN A 98 4.21 9.75 -2.54
N LEU A 99 4.21 8.53 -3.09
CA LEU A 99 3.33 8.21 -4.22
C LEU A 99 1.85 8.26 -3.83
N LEU A 100 1.53 7.81 -2.60
CA LEU A 100 0.17 7.73 -2.10
C LEU A 100 0.07 8.33 -0.70
N PRO A 101 -1.08 8.91 -0.34
CA PRO A 101 -1.34 9.42 1.00
C PRO A 101 -1.55 8.31 2.04
N ILE A 102 -1.46 7.05 1.63
CA ILE A 102 -1.51 5.87 2.51
C ILE A 102 -0.20 5.12 2.35
N MET A 103 0.55 4.99 3.45
CA MET A 103 1.78 4.18 3.49
C MET A 103 1.55 2.87 4.23
N PRO A 104 1.88 1.71 3.65
CA PRO A 104 1.89 0.47 4.41
C PRO A 104 3.05 0.49 5.42
N ARG A 105 2.72 0.31 6.70
CA ARG A 105 3.69 0.13 7.80
C ARG A 105 3.91 -1.34 8.09
N THR A 106 2.87 -2.17 7.96
CA THR A 106 3.01 -3.61 7.75
C THR A 106 3.52 -3.86 6.34
N ASP A 107 4.49 -4.75 6.17
CA ASP A 107 5.08 -5.02 4.86
C ASP A 107 4.11 -5.71 3.89
N PHE A 108 4.34 -5.52 2.58
CA PHE A 108 3.47 -6.07 1.55
C PHE A 108 3.49 -7.60 1.56
N ILE A 109 4.60 -8.23 1.94
CA ILE A 109 4.70 -9.70 1.97
C ILE A 109 3.81 -10.30 3.05
N ALA A 110 3.74 -9.72 4.25
CA ALA A 110 2.83 -10.17 5.28
C ALA A 110 1.36 -9.99 4.87
N GLN A 111 1.04 -8.84 4.24
CA GLN A 111 -0.31 -8.59 3.71
C GLN A 111 -0.69 -9.59 2.60
N TYR A 112 0.19 -9.78 1.62
CA TYR A 112 0.00 -10.70 0.50
C TYR A 112 -0.20 -12.14 1.00
N THR A 113 0.72 -12.63 1.82
CA THR A 113 0.70 -14.01 2.33
C THR A 113 -0.57 -14.30 3.11
N LYS A 114 -1.06 -13.33 3.89
CA LYS A 114 -2.22 -13.51 4.75
C LYS A 114 -3.55 -13.37 4.01
N PHE A 115 -3.74 -12.28 3.27
CA PHE A 115 -5.06 -11.90 2.77
C PHE A 115 -5.30 -12.28 1.31
N ILE A 116 -4.25 -12.60 0.55
CA ILE A 116 -4.31 -12.66 -0.93
C ILE A 116 -3.82 -13.98 -1.48
N GLU A 117 -2.67 -14.47 -1.03
CA GLU A 117 -2.09 -15.71 -1.52
C GLU A 117 -3.07 -16.91 -1.44
N PRO A 118 -3.82 -17.13 -0.34
CA PRO A 118 -4.78 -18.23 -0.28
C PRO A 118 -5.86 -18.16 -1.37
N LYS A 119 -6.25 -16.94 -1.77
CA LYS A 119 -7.28 -16.60 -2.76
C LYS A 119 -6.78 -16.71 -4.21
N LEU A 120 -5.46 -16.64 -4.42
CA LEU A 120 -4.83 -16.74 -5.74
C LEU A 120 -4.21 -18.11 -6.03
N ARG A 121 -4.18 -19.01 -5.04
CA ARG A 121 -3.47 -20.29 -5.09
C ARG A 121 -3.73 -21.07 -6.39
N ASP A 122 -5.00 -21.24 -6.76
CA ASP A 122 -5.39 -22.03 -7.94
C ASP A 122 -4.99 -21.34 -9.25
N GLN A 123 -5.07 -20.00 -9.29
CA GLN A 123 -4.64 -19.20 -10.45
C GLN A 123 -3.12 -19.22 -10.65
N LEU A 124 -2.34 -19.32 -9.58
CA LEU A 124 -0.87 -19.29 -9.63
C LEU A 124 -0.25 -20.71 -9.70
N ALA A 125 -1.01 -21.77 -9.45
CA ALA A 125 -0.51 -23.14 -9.29
C ALA A 125 0.23 -23.68 -10.53
N ASP A 126 -0.29 -23.43 -11.73
CA ASP A 126 0.30 -23.92 -12.98
C ASP A 126 1.42 -23.03 -13.53
N LYS A 127 1.72 -21.91 -12.85
CA LYS A 127 2.77 -20.95 -13.19
C LYS A 127 2.62 -20.30 -14.57
N THR A 128 1.46 -20.41 -15.20
CA THR A 128 1.14 -19.72 -16.47
C THR A 128 0.77 -18.26 -16.24
N THR A 129 0.23 -17.96 -15.05
CA THR A 129 -0.08 -16.62 -14.56
C THR A 129 0.82 -16.29 -13.37
N SER A 130 1.39 -15.09 -13.36
CA SER A 130 2.11 -14.51 -12.22
C SER A 130 1.30 -13.39 -11.56
N LEU A 131 1.71 -12.98 -10.37
CA LEU A 131 1.21 -11.79 -9.70
C LEU A 131 1.46 -10.54 -10.54
N TYR A 132 2.59 -10.48 -11.26
CA TYR A 132 2.83 -9.44 -12.26
C TYR A 132 1.73 -9.41 -13.32
N ASP A 133 1.40 -10.55 -13.95
CA ASP A 133 0.36 -10.59 -14.99
C ASP A 133 -1.01 -10.11 -14.44
N ILE A 134 -1.32 -10.45 -13.19
CA ILE A 134 -2.54 -10.03 -12.51
C ILE A 134 -2.57 -8.51 -12.34
N VAL A 135 -1.51 -7.93 -11.77
CA VAL A 135 -1.43 -6.47 -11.53
C VAL A 135 -1.36 -5.71 -12.85
N GLU A 136 -0.62 -6.21 -13.84
CA GLU A 136 -0.52 -5.63 -15.19
C GLU A 136 -1.89 -5.48 -15.82
N LYS A 137 -2.65 -6.58 -15.85
CA LYS A 137 -3.98 -6.61 -16.45
C LYS A 137 -4.99 -5.79 -15.66
N ALA A 138 -5.03 -5.97 -14.34
CA ALA A 138 -6.00 -5.29 -13.49
C ALA A 138 -5.78 -3.78 -13.46
N SER A 139 -4.52 -3.32 -13.49
CA SER A 139 -4.21 -1.88 -13.52
C SER A 139 -4.50 -1.22 -14.87
N GLY A 140 -4.59 -2.00 -15.96
CA GLY A 140 -4.77 -1.52 -17.32
C GLY A 140 -3.52 -0.87 -17.93
N GLU A 141 -2.34 -0.96 -17.31
CA GLU A 141 -1.09 -0.39 -17.84
C GLU A 141 -0.48 -1.22 -18.98
N GLY A 142 -0.86 -2.50 -19.07
CA GLY A 142 -0.30 -3.45 -20.04
C GLY A 142 1.23 -3.59 -19.91
N PRO A 143 1.94 -3.97 -21.00
CA PRO A 143 3.38 -4.26 -20.98
C PRO A 143 4.28 -3.10 -20.55
N THR A 144 3.73 -1.88 -20.41
CA THR A 144 4.47 -0.74 -19.90
C THR A 144 4.74 -0.83 -18.40
N LEU A 145 3.98 -1.65 -17.66
CA LEU A 145 4.15 -1.82 -16.21
C LEU A 145 5.54 -2.37 -15.86
N ALA A 146 6.05 -3.36 -16.60
CA ALA A 146 7.39 -3.92 -16.40
C ALA A 146 8.50 -2.86 -16.50
N LYS A 147 8.31 -1.82 -17.32
CA LYS A 147 9.29 -0.74 -17.51
C LYS A 147 9.26 0.32 -16.40
N LYS A 148 8.31 0.22 -15.46
CA LYS A 148 8.23 1.19 -14.37
C LYS A 148 9.20 0.82 -13.26
N THR A 149 9.85 1.83 -12.71
CA THR A 149 10.88 1.68 -11.69
C THR A 149 10.61 2.62 -10.52
N PHE A 150 10.63 2.08 -9.31
CA PHE A 150 10.74 2.88 -8.10
C PHE A 150 12.14 3.48 -8.01
N LYS A 151 12.27 4.68 -7.44
CA LYS A 151 13.53 5.44 -7.46
C LYS A 151 13.91 5.96 -6.08
N TRP A 152 15.21 5.93 -5.80
CA TRP A 152 15.84 6.46 -4.60
C TRP A 152 17.19 7.08 -4.93
N THR A 153 17.45 8.27 -4.41
CA THR A 153 18.80 8.79 -4.22
C THR A 153 19.36 8.19 -2.93
N PRO A 154 20.52 7.52 -2.95
CA PRO A 154 21.16 7.04 -1.74
C PRO A 154 21.52 8.24 -0.85
N VAL A 155 21.10 8.20 0.42
CA VAL A 155 21.51 9.21 1.43
C VAL A 155 22.39 8.56 2.49
N VAL A 156 21.99 7.40 3.01
CA VAL A 156 22.80 6.53 3.87
C VAL A 156 22.45 5.10 3.48
N THR A 157 23.45 4.26 3.22
CA THR A 157 23.22 2.83 2.95
C THR A 157 23.20 2.06 4.27
N THR A 158 22.04 1.57 4.67
CA THR A 158 21.97 0.56 5.74
C THR A 158 22.38 -0.79 5.17
N LYS A 159 23.36 -1.46 5.78
CA LYS A 159 23.64 -2.87 5.44
C LYS A 159 22.51 -3.74 6.00
N ILE A 160 21.80 -4.41 5.12
CA ILE A 160 20.79 -5.43 5.44
C ILE A 160 21.26 -6.79 4.91
N ASP A 161 21.08 -7.82 5.72
CA ASP A 161 21.52 -9.19 5.46
C ASP A 161 20.42 -9.99 4.73
N ASP A 162 20.27 -9.67 3.45
CA ASP A 162 19.32 -10.33 2.55
C ASP A 162 19.99 -10.51 1.19
N ASP A 163 19.58 -11.52 0.43
CA ASP A 163 20.15 -11.81 -0.89
C ASP A 163 19.04 -11.91 -1.94
N TRP A 164 18.96 -10.87 -2.78
CA TRP A 164 18.13 -10.90 -3.98
C TRP A 164 19.01 -10.72 -5.22
N ILE A 165 18.65 -11.42 -6.28
CA ILE A 165 19.37 -11.42 -7.56
C ILE A 165 19.49 -9.97 -8.05
N GLY A 166 20.72 -9.51 -8.29
CA GLY A 166 20.99 -8.17 -8.79
C GLY A 166 21.00 -7.05 -7.73
N LYS A 167 20.95 -7.38 -6.43
CA LYS A 167 21.00 -6.41 -5.31
C LYS A 167 22.02 -5.30 -5.48
N ALA A 168 23.27 -5.65 -5.78
CA ALA A 168 24.33 -4.66 -5.95
C ALA A 168 24.04 -3.66 -7.08
N GLY A 169 23.42 -4.13 -8.17
CA GLY A 169 23.00 -3.29 -9.30
C GLY A 169 21.85 -2.37 -8.92
N ASP A 170 20.79 -2.90 -8.30
CA ASP A 170 19.63 -2.12 -7.87
C ASP A 170 20.02 -1.02 -6.89
N LEU A 171 20.87 -1.34 -5.90
CA LEU A 171 21.36 -0.39 -4.90
C LEU A 171 22.26 0.68 -5.52
N LYS A 172 23.12 0.30 -6.46
CA LYS A 172 23.97 1.25 -7.19
C LYS A 172 23.14 2.20 -8.06
N ALA A 173 22.14 1.67 -8.76
CA ALA A 173 21.26 2.45 -9.61
C ALA A 173 20.26 3.29 -8.79
N GLY A 174 19.95 2.85 -7.56
CA GLY A 174 18.90 3.43 -6.76
C GLY A 174 17.52 3.21 -7.36
N THR A 175 17.32 2.07 -8.01
CA THR A 175 16.07 1.74 -8.70
C THR A 175 15.62 0.32 -8.43
N LEU A 176 14.31 0.10 -8.43
CA LEU A 176 13.70 -1.22 -8.34
C LEU A 176 12.60 -1.34 -9.40
N GLU A 177 12.73 -2.31 -10.29
CA GLU A 177 11.70 -2.61 -11.30
C GLU A 177 10.43 -3.18 -10.64
N VAL A 178 9.27 -2.75 -11.14
CA VAL A 178 7.96 -3.21 -10.64
C VAL A 178 7.78 -4.72 -10.82
N GLU A 179 8.16 -5.26 -11.97
CA GLU A 179 8.06 -6.70 -12.23
C GLU A 179 8.91 -7.50 -11.22
N LYS A 180 10.15 -7.06 -10.99
CA LYS A 180 11.03 -7.67 -10.00
C LYS A 180 10.42 -7.63 -8.59
N PHE A 181 9.86 -6.49 -8.18
CA PHE A 181 9.16 -6.38 -6.90
C PHE A 181 8.01 -7.41 -6.78
N LEU A 182 7.15 -7.51 -7.80
CA LEU A 182 5.99 -8.42 -7.77
C LEU A 182 6.41 -9.90 -7.83
N ASN A 183 7.46 -10.24 -8.57
CA ASN A 183 7.99 -11.59 -8.64
C ASN A 183 8.54 -12.07 -7.28
N TYR A 184 9.26 -11.20 -6.55
CA TYR A 184 9.73 -11.50 -5.19
C TYR A 184 8.59 -11.52 -4.17
N LEU A 185 7.56 -10.69 -4.35
CA LEU A 185 6.38 -10.73 -3.49
C LEU A 185 5.63 -12.08 -3.65
N GLN A 186 5.50 -12.57 -4.88
CA GLN A 186 4.94 -13.90 -5.17
C GLN A 186 5.88 -15.04 -4.74
N GLY A 187 7.21 -14.86 -4.86
CA GLY A 187 8.20 -15.92 -4.70
C GLY A 187 8.43 -16.75 -5.97
N TYR A 188 8.12 -16.19 -7.15
CA TYR A 188 8.29 -16.88 -8.43
C TYR A 188 8.52 -15.89 -9.58
N ASP A 189 9.52 -16.19 -10.41
CA ASP A 189 9.78 -15.49 -11.67
C ASP A 189 9.30 -16.36 -12.83
N LYS A 190 8.23 -15.92 -13.49
CA LYS A 190 7.63 -16.62 -14.63
C LYS A 190 8.53 -16.61 -15.87
N ALA A 191 9.27 -15.53 -16.12
CA ALA A 191 10.12 -15.39 -17.30
C ALA A 191 11.30 -16.37 -17.24
N THR A 192 11.94 -16.48 -16.07
CA THR A 192 13.07 -17.40 -15.88
C THR A 192 12.66 -18.78 -15.36
N LYS A 193 11.37 -18.97 -15.04
CA LYS A 193 10.79 -20.18 -14.45
C LYS A 193 11.47 -20.61 -13.13
N LYS A 194 11.91 -19.63 -12.32
CA LYS A 194 12.63 -19.88 -11.07
C LYS A 194 11.78 -19.54 -9.85
N ALA A 195 11.88 -20.39 -8.83
CA ALA A 195 11.43 -20.03 -7.50
C ALA A 195 12.35 -18.93 -6.93
N LEU A 196 11.77 -17.97 -6.22
CA LEU A 196 12.48 -16.88 -5.57
C LEU A 196 12.18 -16.92 -4.07
N PRO A 197 13.09 -16.46 -3.21
CA PRO A 197 12.74 -16.19 -1.82
C PRO A 197 11.65 -15.11 -1.79
N LYS A 198 10.61 -15.35 -1.00
CA LYS A 198 9.53 -14.38 -0.80
C LYS A 198 10.04 -13.19 0.00
N MET A 199 10.01 -12.01 -0.59
CA MET A 199 10.55 -10.79 0.01
C MET A 199 9.77 -9.56 -0.43
N ASP A 200 9.60 -8.60 0.49
CA ASP A 200 9.15 -7.25 0.14
C ASP A 200 10.36 -6.40 -0.24
N LEU A 201 10.74 -6.43 -1.53
CA LEU A 201 11.87 -5.66 -2.03
C LEU A 201 11.66 -4.15 -1.91
N LEU A 202 10.41 -3.66 -1.88
CA LEU A 202 10.11 -2.23 -1.71
C LEU A 202 10.52 -1.77 -0.31
N LYS A 203 10.18 -2.56 0.72
CA LYS A 203 10.66 -2.37 2.10
C LYS A 203 12.18 -2.45 2.20
N LEU A 204 12.81 -3.46 1.58
CA LEU A 204 14.27 -3.64 1.66
C LEU A 204 15.03 -2.47 1.01
N MET A 205 14.54 -1.99 -0.14
CA MET A 205 15.08 -0.80 -0.80
C MET A 205 14.89 0.47 0.04
N ASP A 206 13.68 0.70 0.59
CA ASP A 206 13.44 1.85 1.48
C ASP A 206 14.26 1.77 2.79
N THR A 207 14.51 0.56 3.26
CA THR A 207 15.35 0.31 4.44
C THR A 207 16.82 0.60 4.16
N THR A 208 17.32 0.14 3.01
CA THR A 208 18.71 0.31 2.62
C THR A 208 19.01 1.75 2.26
N MET A 209 18.15 2.38 1.45
CA MET A 209 18.46 3.63 0.77
C MET A 209 17.89 4.86 1.49
N ARG A 210 16.99 4.66 2.47
CA ARG A 210 16.21 5.71 3.15
C ARG A 210 16.00 5.44 4.63
N HIS A 211 14.81 5.80 5.12
CA HIS A 211 14.47 5.96 6.53
C HIS A 211 13.62 4.80 7.06
N ARG A 212 13.52 3.70 6.30
CA ARG A 212 12.82 2.47 6.70
C ARG A 212 11.35 2.74 7.09
N GLN A 213 10.63 3.54 6.32
CA GLN A 213 9.24 3.91 6.62
C GLN A 213 8.22 2.97 5.99
N ILE A 214 8.51 2.45 4.79
CA ILE A 214 7.64 1.48 4.12
C ILE A 214 7.91 0.10 4.73
N GLY A 215 6.85 -0.59 5.20
CA GLY A 215 6.99 -1.92 5.80
C GLY A 215 7.81 -1.95 7.11
N ALA A 216 8.00 -0.80 7.75
CA ALA A 216 8.85 -0.60 8.93
C ALA A 216 8.51 -1.53 10.11
N LEU A 217 7.24 -1.91 10.23
CA LEU A 217 6.73 -2.76 11.31
C LEU A 217 6.81 -4.25 10.94
N GLY A 218 7.33 -4.59 9.77
CA GLY A 218 7.47 -5.96 9.30
C GLY A 218 6.12 -6.66 9.18
N ASN A 219 6.02 -7.84 9.80
CA ASN A 219 4.81 -8.64 9.81
C ASN A 219 3.80 -8.27 10.92
N LYS A 220 4.07 -7.20 11.70
CA LYS A 220 3.14 -6.77 12.75
C LYS A 220 1.80 -6.36 12.15
N MET A 221 0.74 -6.80 12.80
CA MET A 221 -0.66 -6.50 12.53
C MET A 221 -1.35 -6.26 13.88
N GLU A 222 -2.52 -5.64 13.86
CA GLU A 222 -3.41 -5.59 15.03
C GLU A 222 -4.77 -6.15 14.64
N THR A 223 -5.72 -6.20 15.58
CA THR A 223 -7.07 -6.71 15.30
C THR A 223 -8.06 -5.59 15.06
N ILE A 224 -9.13 -5.89 14.33
CA ILE A 224 -10.28 -5.00 14.29
C ILE A 224 -10.85 -4.92 15.71
N LEU A 225 -10.99 -3.70 16.25
CA LEU A 225 -11.60 -3.42 17.54
C LEU A 225 -12.85 -4.28 17.80
N GLY A 226 -12.80 -5.08 18.86
CA GLY A 226 -13.89 -5.97 19.26
C GLY A 226 -13.95 -7.32 18.54
N THR A 227 -12.92 -7.68 17.76
CA THR A 227 -12.84 -8.95 17.02
C THR A 227 -11.46 -9.60 17.15
N SER A 228 -11.30 -10.79 16.56
CA SER A 228 -10.00 -11.45 16.34
C SER A 228 -9.50 -11.34 14.89
N LYS A 229 -10.16 -10.56 14.02
CA LYS A 229 -9.73 -10.39 12.62
C LYS A 229 -8.53 -9.47 12.57
N ASP A 230 -7.39 -10.00 12.12
CA ASP A 230 -6.17 -9.21 11.94
C ASP A 230 -6.27 -8.25 10.76
N VAL A 231 -5.63 -7.09 10.90
CA VAL A 231 -5.54 -6.02 9.91
C VAL A 231 -4.14 -5.40 9.86
N PRO A 232 -3.69 -4.95 8.68
CA PRO A 232 -2.41 -4.26 8.55
C PRO A 232 -2.44 -2.86 9.17
N ILE A 233 -1.25 -2.35 9.47
CA ILE A 233 -1.02 -1.00 9.99
C ILE A 233 -0.60 -0.09 8.85
N PHE A 234 -1.21 1.08 8.77
CA PHE A 234 -0.93 2.10 7.77
C PHE A 234 -0.64 3.44 8.41
N GLU A 235 0.15 4.27 7.71
CA GLU A 235 0.35 5.68 8.03
C GLU A 235 -0.39 6.51 6.97
N PHE A 236 -1.45 7.21 7.39
CA PHE A 236 -2.19 8.19 6.60
C PHE A 236 -1.46 9.52 6.68
N ARG A 237 -1.09 10.07 5.53
CA ARG A 237 -0.19 11.22 5.40
C ARG A 237 -0.77 12.29 4.53
N ASP A 238 -0.09 13.44 4.56
CA ASP A 238 -0.46 14.63 3.81
C ASP A 238 -1.91 15.04 4.15
N LEU A 239 -2.37 14.72 5.35
CA LEU A 239 -3.67 15.12 5.85
C LEU A 239 -3.75 16.64 5.90
N GLN A 240 -4.98 17.17 5.82
CA GLN A 240 -5.20 18.61 5.81
C GLN A 240 -4.41 19.29 6.93
N PRO A 241 -3.58 20.31 6.62
CA PRO A 241 -2.82 20.99 7.64
C PRO A 241 -3.75 21.68 8.65
N VAL A 242 -3.49 21.47 9.94
CA VAL A 242 -4.38 21.97 11.01
C VAL A 242 -3.70 23.12 11.75
N GLU A 243 -4.39 24.24 11.93
CA GLU A 243 -3.93 25.31 12.83
C GLU A 243 -4.02 24.85 14.29
N GLY A 244 -3.11 25.30 15.17
CA GLY A 244 -3.06 24.84 16.56
C GLY A 244 -4.39 24.94 17.34
N ARG A 245 -5.25 25.92 17.04
CA ARG A 245 -6.58 26.06 17.66
C ARG A 245 -7.56 24.95 17.26
N GLY A 246 -7.36 24.33 16.10
CA GLY A 246 -8.19 23.23 15.58
C GLY A 246 -7.59 21.85 15.81
N LEU A 247 -6.39 21.74 16.40
CA LEU A 247 -5.66 20.48 16.51
C LEU A 247 -6.46 19.39 17.22
N GLY A 248 -7.05 19.70 18.38
CA GLY A 248 -7.85 18.72 19.14
C GLY A 248 -9.06 18.20 18.36
N ALA A 249 -9.76 19.09 17.65
CA ALA A 249 -10.91 18.70 16.83
C ALA A 249 -10.50 17.82 15.64
N ALA A 250 -9.38 18.14 14.98
CA ALA A 250 -8.89 17.32 13.87
C ALA A 250 -8.41 15.94 14.33
N LEU A 251 -7.68 15.87 15.45
CA LEU A 251 -7.26 14.60 16.03
C LEU A 251 -8.46 13.73 16.41
N GLY A 252 -9.49 14.33 17.04
CA GLY A 252 -10.74 13.65 17.34
C GLY A 252 -11.43 13.11 16.08
N ALA A 253 -11.49 13.90 15.00
CA ALA A 253 -12.07 13.46 13.74
C ALA A 253 -11.30 12.31 13.08
N TYR A 254 -9.97 12.27 13.21
CA TYR A 254 -9.17 11.13 12.75
C TYR A 254 -9.47 9.87 13.55
N GLU A 255 -9.47 9.97 14.88
CA GLU A 255 -9.76 8.86 15.79
C GLU A 255 -11.18 8.32 15.58
N ASP A 256 -12.18 9.20 15.53
CA ASP A 256 -13.57 8.85 15.27
C ASP A 256 -13.71 8.09 13.95
N LYS A 257 -12.98 8.51 12.91
CA LYS A 257 -13.04 7.84 11.61
C LYS A 257 -12.36 6.48 11.62
N VAL A 258 -11.26 6.31 12.36
CA VAL A 258 -10.64 5.00 12.58
C VAL A 258 -11.64 4.08 13.30
N ILE A 259 -12.24 4.54 14.40
CA ILE A 259 -13.23 3.77 15.16
C ILE A 259 -14.45 3.41 14.30
N GLU A 260 -14.93 4.35 13.49
CA GLU A 260 -16.03 4.13 12.54
C GLU A 260 -15.72 2.97 11.59
N TYR A 261 -14.55 2.97 10.94
CA TYR A 261 -14.15 1.89 10.04
C TYR A 261 -13.99 0.56 10.77
N HIS A 262 -13.39 0.57 11.95
CA HIS A 262 -13.30 -0.64 12.78
C HIS A 262 -14.69 -1.22 13.09
N ARG A 263 -15.64 -0.41 13.53
CA ARG A 263 -17.01 -0.86 13.83
C ARG A 263 -17.74 -1.33 12.58
N GLN A 264 -17.58 -0.65 11.45
CA GLN A 264 -18.23 -0.99 10.19
C GLN A 264 -17.80 -2.38 9.70
N PHE A 265 -16.51 -2.68 9.74
CA PHE A 265 -15.96 -3.93 9.22
C PHE A 265 -15.88 -5.05 10.26
N ALA A 266 -16.00 -4.74 11.56
CA ALA A 266 -16.23 -5.73 12.60
C ALA A 266 -17.57 -6.46 12.41
N LYS A 267 -18.64 -5.72 12.11
CA LYS A 267 -20.00 -6.29 11.93
C LYS A 267 -20.06 -7.31 10.80
N ARG A 268 -19.46 -6.98 9.65
CA ARG A 268 -19.37 -7.89 8.50
C ARG A 268 -18.68 -9.21 8.85
N SER A 269 -17.67 -9.18 9.75
CA SER A 269 -16.95 -10.39 10.16
C SER A 269 -17.75 -11.32 11.08
N ILE A 270 -18.88 -10.86 11.65
CA ILE A 270 -19.76 -11.67 12.49
C ILE A 270 -20.84 -12.35 11.64
N ASP A 271 -21.39 -11.61 10.66
CA ASP A 271 -22.48 -12.10 9.80
C ASP A 271 -22.01 -13.13 8.74
N ASP A 272 -20.71 -13.21 8.45
CA ASP A 272 -20.12 -14.21 7.53
C ASP A 272 -19.96 -15.63 8.16
N TRP A 273 -20.41 -15.84 9.41
CA TRP A 273 -20.39 -17.14 10.12
C TRP A 273 -21.77 -17.79 10.33
N GLU A 274 -22.85 -17.19 9.81
CA GLU A 274 -24.19 -17.79 9.74
C GLU A 274 -24.51 -18.31 8.33
#